data_AF-A0A6N6VGC6-F1
#
_entry.id   AF-A0A6N6VGC6-F1
#
_cell.length_a   1.000
_cell.length_b   1.000
_cell.length_c   1.000
_cell.angle_alpha   90.00
_cell.angle_beta   90.00
_cell.angle_gamma   90.00
#
_symmetry.space_group_name_H-M   'P 1'
#
loop_
_entity.id
_entity.type
_entity.pdbx_description
1 polymer ?
#
loop_
_entity_poly.entity_id
_entity_poly.type
_entity_poly.pdbx_seq_one_letter_code
_entity_poly.pdbx_strand_id
1 'polypeptide(L)'
;MLSMTTYGPSLTYHHGNLRKALLDRAAAVIAEQGIECLSLRALARDLGVSHAAPSRHFTDKADLLRALATEGSDKFIAYVFAAAEAAGDNPLERYAAMGKAYIRFSLEYPAYYRTIAHPEVVAHADDELKASEKRRSLIINDAARAAQAAGWLPDESIDDIVMFSIATVRGVSAMLGDPLHSRQSEIRDYEALIDRMVRLIIDPAAPQKSLNPATRNDEKQPGGKNNEGDRM
;
A
#
# COMPACT_ATOMS: atom_id res chain seq x y z
N MET A 1 -1.23 -32.76 -1.58
CA MET A 1 -2.01 -32.83 -2.83
C MET A 1 -3.30 -32.07 -2.62
N LEU A 2 -3.41 -30.88 -3.19
CA LEU A 2 -4.66 -30.10 -3.22
C LEU A 2 -4.86 -29.59 -4.65
N SER A 3 -6.09 -29.80 -5.11
CA SER A 3 -6.51 -29.89 -6.50
C SER A 3 -6.49 -28.55 -7.22
N MET A 4 -6.00 -28.57 -8.46
CA MET A 4 -6.18 -27.50 -9.44
C MET A 4 -7.68 -27.24 -9.63
N THR A 5 -8.12 -26.01 -9.36
CA THR A 5 -9.39 -25.50 -9.88
C THR A 5 -9.04 -24.40 -10.89
N THR A 6 -9.09 -24.78 -12.15
CA THR A 6 -8.95 -23.89 -13.31
C THR A 6 -10.15 -22.94 -13.31
N TYR A 7 -9.93 -21.66 -13.05
CA TYR A 7 -10.96 -20.64 -13.26
C TYR A 7 -10.61 -19.86 -14.53
N GLY A 8 -11.17 -20.27 -15.65
CA GLY A 8 -11.25 -19.43 -16.84
C GLY A 8 -12.60 -18.73 -16.84
N PRO A 9 -12.70 -17.41 -16.57
CA PRO A 9 -13.88 -16.69 -16.94
C PRO A 9 -13.84 -16.51 -18.46
N SER A 10 -14.84 -17.05 -19.15
CA SER A 10 -15.15 -16.66 -20.53
C SER A 10 -15.29 -15.15 -20.58
N LEU A 11 -14.33 -14.47 -21.22
CA LEU A 11 -14.36 -13.04 -21.50
C LEU A 11 -15.46 -12.76 -22.53
N THR A 12 -16.70 -12.75 -22.06
CA THR A 12 -17.83 -12.23 -22.82
C THR A 12 -17.52 -10.77 -23.09
N TYR A 13 -17.25 -10.44 -24.35
CA TYR A 13 -17.00 -9.08 -24.78
C TYR A 13 -18.17 -8.20 -24.33
N HIS A 14 -17.94 -7.30 -23.38
CA HIS A 14 -18.91 -6.27 -23.03
C HIS A 14 -18.96 -5.28 -24.20
N HIS A 15 -19.83 -5.57 -25.18
CA HIS A 15 -20.12 -4.74 -26.36
C HIS A 15 -20.63 -3.36 -25.91
N GLY A 16 -19.72 -2.45 -25.56
CA GLY A 16 -20.07 -1.08 -25.17
C GLY A 16 -18.92 -0.25 -24.63
N ASN A 17 -17.86 -0.85 -24.06
CA ASN A 17 -16.73 -0.09 -23.52
C ASN A 17 -15.38 -0.76 -23.79
N LEU A 18 -14.88 -0.63 -25.02
CA LEU A 18 -13.56 -1.15 -25.41
C LEU A 18 -12.44 -0.55 -24.55
N ARG A 19 -12.53 0.71 -24.12
CA ARG A 19 -11.54 1.33 -23.23
C ARG A 19 -11.43 0.55 -21.92
N LYS A 20 -12.56 0.24 -21.27
CA LYS A 20 -12.59 -0.55 -20.03
C LYS A 20 -12.09 -1.97 -20.26
N ALA A 21 -12.53 -2.63 -21.34
CA ALA A 21 -12.06 -3.98 -21.67
C ALA A 21 -10.55 -4.06 -21.90
N LEU A 22 -9.95 -3.03 -22.51
CA LEU A 22 -8.50 -2.91 -22.67
C LEU A 22 -7.79 -2.76 -21.33
N LEU A 23 -8.30 -1.93 -20.42
CA LEU A 23 -7.75 -1.76 -19.07
C LEU A 23 -7.85 -3.05 -18.24
N ASP A 24 -9.01 -3.72 -18.28
CA ASP A 24 -9.23 -4.97 -17.55
C ASP A 24 -8.29 -6.08 -18.07
N ARG A 25 -8.14 -6.19 -19.39
CA ARG A 25 -7.21 -7.17 -19.98
C ARG A 25 -5.76 -6.79 -19.69
N ALA A 26 -5.41 -5.52 -19.70
CA ALA A 26 -4.07 -5.05 -19.33
C ALA A 26 -3.73 -5.43 -17.89
N ALA A 27 -4.66 -5.22 -16.95
CA ALA A 27 -4.50 -5.63 -15.56
C ALA A 27 -4.26 -7.14 -15.44
N ALA A 28 -5.03 -7.97 -16.17
CA ALA A 28 -4.82 -9.42 -16.18
C ALA A 28 -3.42 -9.81 -16.69
N VAL A 29 -2.98 -9.22 -17.81
CA VAL A 29 -1.63 -9.48 -18.36
C VAL A 29 -0.54 -9.07 -17.37
N ILE A 30 -0.66 -7.91 -16.72
CA ILE A 30 0.33 -7.44 -15.73
C ILE A 30 0.38 -8.35 -14.50
N ALA A 31 -0.77 -8.85 -14.05
CA ALA A 31 -0.83 -9.78 -12.92
C ALA A 31 -0.09 -11.09 -13.23
N GLU A 32 -0.34 -11.66 -14.42
CA GLU A 32 0.17 -12.97 -14.85
C GLU A 32 1.63 -12.94 -15.31
N GLN A 33 2.00 -11.94 -16.10
CA GLN A 33 3.23 -11.93 -16.90
C GLN A 33 4.13 -10.72 -16.61
N GLY A 34 3.62 -9.73 -15.87
CA GLY A 34 4.33 -8.49 -15.58
C GLY A 34 4.10 -7.40 -16.63
N ILE A 35 4.49 -6.18 -16.27
CA ILE A 35 4.23 -4.96 -17.05
C ILE A 35 4.99 -4.90 -18.38
N GLU A 36 6.15 -5.56 -18.44
CA GLU A 36 6.99 -5.59 -19.63
C GLU A 36 6.38 -6.42 -20.78
N CYS A 37 5.49 -7.36 -20.45
CA CYS A 37 4.80 -8.19 -21.45
C CYS A 37 3.60 -7.47 -22.11
N LEU A 38 3.27 -6.24 -21.67
CA LEU A 38 2.09 -5.53 -22.14
C LEU A 38 2.28 -4.97 -23.57
N SER A 39 1.30 -5.25 -24.44
CA SER A 39 1.29 -4.73 -25.82
C SER A 39 -0.14 -4.45 -26.29
N LEU A 40 -0.39 -3.24 -26.82
CA LEU A 40 -1.69 -2.87 -27.37
C LEU A 40 -2.16 -3.82 -28.48
N ARG A 41 -1.24 -4.32 -29.31
CA ARG A 41 -1.56 -5.28 -30.38
C ARG A 41 -1.96 -6.63 -29.83
N ALA A 42 -1.29 -7.10 -28.78
CA ALA A 42 -1.64 -8.34 -28.09
C ALA A 42 -3.00 -8.21 -27.40
N LEU A 43 -3.27 -7.09 -26.72
CA LEU A 43 -4.57 -6.82 -26.10
C LEU A 43 -5.70 -6.80 -27.13
N ALA A 44 -5.50 -6.16 -28.29
CA ALA A 44 -6.49 -6.16 -29.37
C ALA A 44 -6.84 -7.57 -29.84
N ARG A 45 -5.81 -8.40 -30.04
CA ARG A 45 -5.97 -9.80 -30.46
C ARG A 45 -6.72 -10.61 -29.39
N ASP A 46 -6.34 -10.46 -28.13
CA ASP A 46 -6.97 -11.16 -27.00
C ASP A 46 -8.45 -10.80 -26.84
N LEU A 47 -8.83 -9.56 -27.17
CA LEU A 47 -10.20 -9.06 -27.14
C LEU A 47 -10.99 -9.30 -28.44
N GLY A 48 -10.38 -9.92 -29.46
CA GLY A 48 -11.02 -10.19 -30.75
C GLY A 48 -11.37 -8.93 -31.56
N VAL A 49 -10.70 -7.81 -31.33
CA VAL A 49 -10.91 -6.56 -32.06
C VAL A 49 -9.81 -6.30 -33.08
N SER A 50 -10.04 -5.38 -34.03
CA SER A 50 -9.01 -5.01 -35.00
C SER A 50 -7.78 -4.40 -34.32
N HIS A 51 -6.60 -4.59 -34.90
CA HIS A 51 -5.35 -4.02 -34.37
C HIS A 51 -5.35 -2.48 -34.26
N ALA A 52 -6.20 -1.81 -35.05
CA ALA A 52 -6.36 -0.35 -35.02
C ALA A 52 -7.39 0.12 -33.96
N ALA A 53 -8.14 -0.79 -33.33
CA ALA A 53 -9.16 -0.41 -32.37
C ALA A 53 -8.61 0.24 -31.09
N PRO A 54 -7.49 -0.24 -30.47
CA PRO A 54 -6.95 0.39 -29.26
C PRO A 54 -6.45 1.81 -29.47
N SER A 55 -5.92 2.15 -30.66
CA SER A 55 -5.35 3.48 -30.93
C SER A 55 -6.38 4.60 -30.91
N ARG A 56 -7.68 4.28 -30.91
CA ARG A 56 -8.79 5.24 -30.73
C ARG A 56 -9.00 5.63 -29.26
N HIS A 57 -8.40 4.89 -28.33
CA HIS A 57 -8.57 5.07 -26.88
C HIS A 57 -7.25 5.35 -26.17
N PHE A 58 -6.16 4.76 -26.64
CA PHE A 58 -4.82 4.90 -26.09
C PHE A 58 -3.82 5.14 -27.20
N THR A 59 -3.09 6.25 -27.11
CA THR A 59 -2.13 6.63 -28.15
C THR A 59 -0.96 5.64 -28.22
N ASP A 60 -0.53 5.15 -27.05
CA ASP A 60 0.56 4.18 -26.90
C ASP A 60 0.43 3.36 -25.60
N LYS A 61 1.43 2.51 -25.31
CA LYS A 61 1.53 1.71 -24.06
C LYS A 61 1.55 2.61 -22.83
N ALA A 62 2.26 3.75 -22.88
CA ALA A 62 2.40 4.65 -21.75
C ALA A 62 1.06 5.32 -21.39
N ASP A 63 0.25 5.68 -22.40
CA ASP A 63 -1.11 6.21 -22.23
C ASP A 63 -2.05 5.21 -21.56
N LEU A 64 -2.01 3.94 -22.00
CA LEU A 64 -2.74 2.85 -21.34
C LEU A 64 -2.29 2.65 -19.89
N LEU A 65 -0.98 2.65 -19.64
CA LEU A 65 -0.43 2.45 -18.29
C LEU A 65 -0.75 3.60 -17.35
N ARG A 66 -0.71 4.86 -17.82
CA ARG A 66 -1.14 6.02 -17.03
C ARG A 66 -2.60 5.92 -16.64
N ALA A 67 -3.48 5.60 -17.60
CA ALA A 67 -4.90 5.39 -17.32
C ALA A 67 -5.13 4.26 -16.30
N LEU A 68 -4.38 3.15 -16.42
CA LEU A 68 -4.46 2.04 -15.47
C LEU A 68 -3.91 2.42 -14.09
N ALA A 69 -2.84 3.23 -14.03
CA ALA A 69 -2.27 3.76 -12.80
C ALA A 69 -3.26 4.68 -12.09
N THR A 70 -3.92 5.58 -12.81
CA THR A 70 -4.95 6.47 -12.25
C THR A 70 -6.11 5.66 -11.67
N GLU A 71 -6.65 4.68 -12.42
CA GLU A 71 -7.69 3.76 -11.91
C GLU A 71 -7.19 3.00 -10.67
N GLY A 72 -5.94 2.54 -10.70
CA GLY A 72 -5.28 1.86 -9.60
C GLY A 72 -5.15 2.73 -8.35
N SER A 73 -4.69 3.97 -8.49
CA SER A 73 -4.50 4.91 -7.37
C SER A 73 -5.84 5.28 -6.73
N ASP A 74 -6.87 5.54 -7.53
CA ASP A 74 -8.21 5.82 -7.00
C ASP A 74 -8.81 4.59 -6.30
N LYS A 75 -8.62 3.39 -6.87
CA LYS A 75 -9.03 2.13 -6.23
C LYS A 75 -8.28 1.85 -4.93
N PHE A 76 -6.97 2.12 -4.90
CA PHE A 76 -6.14 1.99 -3.70
C PHE A 76 -6.62 2.94 -2.60
N ILE A 77 -6.87 4.21 -2.92
CA ILE A 77 -7.39 5.20 -1.98
C ILE A 77 -8.70 4.71 -1.37
N ALA A 78 -9.66 4.29 -2.20
CA ALA A 78 -10.95 3.81 -1.73
C ALA A 78 -10.82 2.58 -0.83
N TYR A 79 -9.94 1.64 -1.18
CA TYR A 79 -9.70 0.41 -0.43
C TYR A 79 -9.10 0.69 0.97
N VAL A 80 -8.07 1.53 1.03
CA VAL A 80 -7.41 1.91 2.29
C VAL A 80 -8.33 2.77 3.16
N PHE A 81 -9.07 3.70 2.56
CA PHE A 81 -10.02 4.54 3.28
C PHE A 81 -11.16 3.73 3.90
N ALA A 82 -11.73 2.78 3.15
CA ALA A 82 -12.78 1.90 3.67
C ALA A 82 -12.31 1.07 4.88
N ALA A 83 -11.05 0.61 4.88
CA ALA A 83 -10.47 -0.09 6.02
C ALA A 83 -10.30 0.80 7.25
N ALA A 84 -9.94 2.07 7.06
CA ALA A 84 -9.85 3.04 8.14
C ALA A 84 -11.24 3.30 8.76
N GLU A 85 -12.27 3.52 7.94
CA GLU A 85 -13.65 3.71 8.39
C GLU A 85 -14.17 2.52 9.19
N ALA A 86 -13.89 1.30 8.73
CA ALA A 86 -14.30 0.08 9.42
C ALA A 86 -13.62 -0.11 10.80
N ALA A 87 -12.49 0.56 11.05
CA ALA A 87 -11.78 0.51 12.32
C ALA A 87 -12.35 1.47 13.39
N GLY A 88 -13.36 2.29 13.06
CA GLY A 88 -13.99 3.22 13.99
C GLY A 88 -13.19 4.52 14.16
N ASP A 89 -13.27 5.13 15.34
CA ASP A 89 -12.82 6.52 15.57
C ASP A 89 -11.40 6.65 16.14
N ASN A 90 -10.81 5.56 16.66
CA ASN A 90 -9.47 5.61 17.26
C ASN A 90 -8.41 5.87 16.17
N PRO A 91 -7.67 7.01 16.19
CA PRO A 91 -6.71 7.34 15.14
C PRO A 91 -5.60 6.29 14.94
N LEU A 92 -5.18 5.64 16.02
CA LEU A 92 -4.15 4.61 15.99
C LEU A 92 -4.65 3.34 15.28
N GLU A 93 -5.89 2.92 15.58
CA GLU A 93 -6.52 1.77 14.96
C GLU A 93 -6.80 2.02 13.48
N ARG A 94 -7.28 3.22 13.14
CA ARG A 94 -7.50 3.66 11.75
C ARG A 94 -6.20 3.62 10.95
N TYR A 95 -5.11 4.19 11.47
CA TYR A 95 -3.82 4.20 10.78
C TYR A 95 -3.23 2.79 10.65
N ALA A 96 -3.36 1.95 11.68
CA ALA A 96 -3.00 0.53 11.59
C ALA A 96 -3.82 -0.20 10.52
N ALA A 97 -5.13 0.01 10.47
CA ALA A 97 -6.01 -0.59 9.47
C ALA A 97 -5.64 -0.18 8.04
N MET A 98 -5.24 1.08 7.84
CA MET A 98 -4.71 1.55 6.56
C MET A 98 -3.45 0.79 6.14
N GLY A 99 -2.51 0.58 7.08
CA GLY A 99 -1.29 -0.20 6.83
C GLY A 99 -1.58 -1.66 6.46
N LYS A 100 -2.55 -2.30 7.11
CA LYS A 100 -2.98 -3.66 6.78
C LYS A 100 -3.61 -3.72 5.39
N ALA A 101 -4.51 -2.77 5.11
CA ALA A 101 -5.19 -2.66 3.82
C ALA A 101 -4.20 -2.39 2.67
N TYR A 102 -3.13 -1.62 2.90
CA TYR A 102 -2.05 -1.45 1.94
C TYR A 102 -1.49 -2.81 1.49
N ILE A 103 -1.11 -3.66 2.46
CA ILE A 103 -0.48 -4.95 2.17
C ILE A 103 -1.50 -5.88 1.50
N ARG A 104 -2.74 -5.95 1.99
CA ARG A 104 -3.81 -6.76 1.35
C ARG A 104 -4.05 -6.34 -0.10
N PHE A 105 -4.11 -5.04 -0.37
CA PHE A 105 -4.27 -4.53 -1.73
C PHE A 105 -3.15 -5.02 -2.66
N SER A 106 -1.91 -5.09 -2.17
CA SER A 106 -0.79 -5.60 -2.99
C SER A 106 -0.94 -7.07 -3.40
N LEU A 107 -1.63 -7.87 -2.59
CA LEU A 107 -1.86 -9.30 -2.81
C LEU A 107 -3.12 -9.55 -3.65
N GLU A 108 -4.20 -8.81 -3.37
CA GLU A 108 -5.49 -8.94 -4.05
C GLU A 108 -5.51 -8.27 -5.43
N TYR A 109 -4.78 -7.16 -5.58
CA TYR A 109 -4.75 -6.32 -6.77
C TYR A 109 -3.31 -6.09 -7.28
N PRO A 110 -2.54 -7.16 -7.54
CA PRO A 110 -1.11 -7.06 -7.83
C PRO A 110 -0.80 -6.25 -9.09
N ALA A 111 -1.68 -6.28 -10.09
CA ALA A 111 -1.52 -5.49 -11.30
C ALA A 111 -1.52 -3.99 -11.01
N TYR A 112 -2.58 -3.50 -10.35
CA TYR A 112 -2.68 -2.09 -9.97
C TYR A 112 -1.54 -1.68 -9.03
N TYR A 113 -1.23 -2.50 -8.03
CA TYR A 113 -0.12 -2.24 -7.11
C TYR A 113 1.22 -2.08 -7.83
N ARG A 114 1.55 -2.98 -8.76
CA ARG A 114 2.78 -2.91 -9.56
C ARG A 114 2.80 -1.71 -10.50
N THR A 115 1.65 -1.31 -11.05
CA THR A 115 1.55 -0.21 -12.01
C THR A 115 1.68 1.17 -11.37
N ILE A 116 1.01 1.43 -10.24
CA ILE A 116 0.94 2.78 -9.62
C ILE A 116 2.33 3.35 -9.30
N ALA A 117 3.25 2.49 -8.84
CA ALA A 117 4.61 2.90 -8.47
C ALA A 117 5.68 2.51 -9.50
N HIS A 118 5.29 2.05 -10.69
CA HIS A 118 6.26 1.58 -11.68
C HIS A 118 7.13 2.73 -12.18
N PRO A 119 8.46 2.58 -12.27
CA PRO A 119 9.36 3.67 -12.70
C PRO A 119 9.00 4.26 -14.07
N GLU A 120 8.65 3.43 -15.06
CA GLU A 120 8.22 3.89 -16.39
C GLU A 120 6.96 4.75 -16.31
N VAL A 121 6.01 4.37 -15.45
CA VAL A 121 4.74 5.10 -15.30
C VAL A 121 4.95 6.43 -14.59
N VAL A 122 5.73 6.42 -13.50
CA VAL A 122 6.05 7.61 -12.72
C VAL A 122 6.82 8.63 -13.56
N ALA A 123 7.79 8.18 -14.37
CA ALA A 123 8.57 9.03 -15.25
C ALA A 123 7.72 9.77 -16.31
N HIS A 124 6.56 9.21 -16.66
CA HIS A 124 5.67 9.76 -17.67
C HIS A 124 4.35 10.31 -17.11
N ALA A 125 4.23 10.47 -15.78
CA ALA A 125 2.98 10.88 -15.14
C ALA A 125 2.38 12.18 -15.72
N ASP A 126 1.10 12.12 -16.11
CA ASP A 126 0.31 13.27 -16.51
C ASP A 126 -0.29 13.99 -15.30
N ASP A 127 -1.05 15.05 -15.55
CA ASP A 127 -1.65 15.87 -14.49
C ASP A 127 -2.73 15.11 -13.71
N GLU A 128 -3.42 14.16 -14.34
CA GLU A 128 -4.45 13.35 -13.69
C GLU A 128 -3.83 12.37 -12.68
N LEU A 129 -2.78 11.66 -13.09
CA LEU A 129 -2.04 10.75 -12.21
C LEU A 129 -1.38 11.53 -11.06
N LYS A 130 -0.75 12.68 -11.35
CA LYS A 130 -0.17 13.56 -10.30
C LYS A 130 -1.24 14.02 -9.30
N ALA A 131 -2.44 14.36 -9.77
CA ALA A 131 -3.54 14.74 -8.91
C ALA A 131 -4.00 13.58 -8.01
N SER A 132 -4.08 12.36 -8.55
CA SER A 132 -4.41 11.15 -7.76
C SER A 132 -3.34 10.87 -6.69
N GLU A 133 -2.06 10.95 -7.05
CA GLU A 133 -0.96 10.80 -6.10
C GLU A 133 -0.97 11.86 -5.00
N LYS A 134 -1.30 13.11 -5.33
CA LYS A 134 -1.48 14.18 -4.34
C LYS A 134 -2.63 13.87 -3.39
N ARG A 135 -3.79 13.41 -3.88
CA ARG A 135 -4.93 13.00 -3.03
C ARG A 135 -4.53 11.87 -2.08
N ARG A 136 -3.87 10.84 -2.60
CA ARG A 136 -3.36 9.71 -1.80
C ARG A 136 -2.42 10.19 -0.69
N SER A 137 -1.52 11.11 -1.04
CA SER A 137 -0.53 11.64 -0.09
C SER A 137 -1.19 12.46 1.02
N LEU A 138 -2.18 13.31 0.70
CA LEU A 138 -2.92 14.08 1.69
C LEU A 138 -3.63 13.17 2.70
N ILE A 139 -4.36 12.15 2.23
CA ILE A 139 -5.09 11.22 3.11
C ILE A 139 -4.15 10.50 4.08
N ILE A 140 -3.00 10.02 3.60
CA ILE A 140 -2.01 9.33 4.45
C ILE A 140 -1.39 10.30 5.47
N ASN A 141 -1.06 11.53 5.05
CA ASN A 141 -0.50 12.54 5.94
C ASN A 141 -1.49 12.97 7.03
N ASP A 142 -2.76 13.15 6.69
CA ASP A 142 -3.81 13.53 7.65
C ASP A 142 -4.03 12.42 8.68
N ALA A 143 -4.04 11.15 8.25
CA ALA A 143 -4.15 10.02 9.15
C ALA A 143 -2.90 9.88 10.05
N ALA A 144 -1.70 10.13 9.53
CA ALA A 144 -0.48 10.15 10.33
C ALA A 144 -0.49 11.26 11.38
N ARG A 145 -0.96 12.47 11.03
CA ARG A 145 -1.14 13.58 11.98
C ARG A 145 -2.13 13.23 13.08
N ALA A 146 -3.24 12.57 12.74
CA ALA A 146 -4.22 12.13 13.73
C ALA A 146 -3.64 11.07 14.68
N ALA A 147 -2.90 10.09 14.15
CA ALA A 147 -2.21 9.09 14.96
C ALA A 147 -1.13 9.72 15.87
N GLN A 148 -0.38 10.70 15.36
CA GLN A 148 0.60 11.43 16.14
C GLN A 148 -0.04 12.27 17.25
N ALA A 149 -1.15 12.95 16.97
CA ALA A 149 -1.92 13.68 17.98
C ALA A 149 -2.48 12.75 19.07
N ALA A 150 -2.68 11.46 18.76
CA ALA A 150 -3.03 10.41 19.72
C ALA A 150 -1.82 9.82 20.46
N GLY A 151 -0.63 10.40 20.30
CA GLY A 151 0.58 10.08 21.06
C GLY A 151 1.58 9.16 20.36
N TRP A 152 1.32 8.73 19.12
CA TRP A 152 2.26 7.89 18.37
C TRP A 152 3.41 8.71 17.78
N LEU A 153 4.65 8.42 18.19
CA LEU A 153 5.85 9.13 17.70
C LEU A 153 5.73 10.66 17.80
N PRO A 154 5.46 11.23 19.00
CA PRO A 154 5.07 12.62 19.16
C PRO A 154 6.19 13.63 18.81
N ASP A 155 7.45 13.18 18.82
CA ASP A 155 8.63 14.02 18.56
C ASP A 155 9.14 13.94 17.12
N GLU A 156 8.58 13.04 16.30
CA GLU A 156 9.03 12.81 14.92
C GLU A 156 8.35 13.75 13.93
N SER A 157 8.98 14.03 12.79
CA SER A 157 8.31 14.75 11.72
C SER A 157 7.25 13.87 11.05
N ILE A 158 6.17 14.49 10.54
CA ILE A 158 5.15 13.74 9.79
C ILE A 158 5.75 13.08 8.55
N ASP A 159 6.72 13.73 7.90
CA ASP A 159 7.39 13.18 6.73
C ASP A 159 8.15 11.90 7.08
N ASP A 160 8.85 11.86 8.23
CA ASP A 160 9.56 10.67 8.71
C ASP A 160 8.60 9.55 9.12
N ILE A 161 7.50 9.89 9.82
CA ILE A 161 6.45 8.94 10.19
C ILE A 161 5.86 8.26 8.95
N VAL A 162 5.47 9.08 7.97
CA VAL A 162 4.87 8.60 6.71
C VAL A 162 5.89 7.78 5.92
N MET A 163 7.14 8.25 5.81
CA MET A 163 8.22 7.54 5.11
C MET A 163 8.47 6.17 5.74
N PHE A 164 8.64 6.10 7.07
CA PHE A 164 8.85 4.86 7.82
C PHE A 164 7.68 3.87 7.62
N SER A 165 6.45 4.36 7.77
CA SER A 165 5.24 3.56 7.60
C SER A 165 5.16 2.95 6.21
N ILE A 166 5.31 3.79 5.19
CA ILE A 166 5.22 3.42 3.79
C ILE A 166 6.36 2.47 3.39
N ALA A 167 7.59 2.75 3.79
CA ALA A 167 8.74 1.90 3.51
C ALA A 167 8.54 0.49 4.05
N THR A 168 8.02 0.37 5.27
CA THR A 168 7.77 -0.92 5.91
C THR A 168 6.70 -1.72 5.18
N VAL A 169 5.51 -1.14 4.94
CA VAL A 169 4.43 -1.87 4.24
C VAL A 169 4.78 -2.19 2.80
N ARG A 170 5.55 -1.34 2.11
CA ARG A 170 6.08 -1.64 0.77
C ARG A 170 7.08 -2.79 0.78
N GLY A 171 7.99 -2.81 1.75
CA GLY A 171 8.95 -3.89 1.94
C GLY A 171 8.25 -5.23 2.15
N VAL A 172 7.27 -5.27 3.05
CA VAL A 172 6.44 -6.47 3.30
C VAL A 172 5.69 -6.88 2.03
N SER A 173 5.04 -5.95 1.34
CA SER A 173 4.31 -6.22 0.09
C SER A 173 5.21 -6.80 -0.99
N ALA A 174 6.44 -6.27 -1.14
CA ALA A 174 7.41 -6.77 -2.09
C ALA A 174 7.88 -8.19 -1.76
N MET A 175 8.15 -8.49 -0.48
CA MET A 175 8.56 -9.82 -0.02
C MET A 175 7.45 -10.86 -0.21
N LEU A 176 6.20 -10.52 0.13
CA LEU A 176 5.06 -11.45 -0.04
C LEU A 176 4.71 -11.66 -1.51
N GLY A 177 4.95 -10.66 -2.37
CA GLY A 177 4.76 -10.76 -3.80
C GLY A 177 5.86 -11.52 -4.55
N ASP A 178 7.01 -11.81 -3.91
CA ASP A 178 8.12 -12.54 -4.51
C ASP A 178 7.88 -14.07 -4.45
N PRO A 179 7.78 -14.77 -5.60
CA PRO A 179 7.64 -16.22 -5.65
C PRO A 179 8.77 -16.99 -4.97
N LEU A 180 10.00 -16.46 -4.92
CA LEU A 180 11.12 -17.13 -4.26
C LEU A 180 11.02 -17.05 -2.74
N HIS A 181 10.72 -15.86 -2.22
CA HIS A 181 10.51 -15.65 -0.79
C HIS A 181 9.29 -16.41 -0.26
N SER A 182 8.16 -16.32 -0.97
CA SER A 182 6.93 -17.04 -0.60
C SER A 182 7.09 -18.56 -0.61
N ARG A 183 7.92 -19.13 -1.49
CA ARG A 183 8.23 -20.58 -1.51
C ARG A 183 9.16 -21.03 -0.38
N GLN A 184 10.07 -20.17 0.07
CA GLN A 184 10.99 -20.48 1.17
C GLN A 184 10.36 -20.31 2.55
N SER A 185 9.34 -19.47 2.64
CA SER A 185 8.65 -19.20 3.90
C SER A 185 7.52 -20.21 4.15
N GLU A 186 7.41 -20.73 5.37
CA GLU A 186 6.27 -21.56 5.80
C GLU A 186 4.98 -20.74 6.04
N ILE A 187 4.87 -19.54 5.44
CA ILE A 187 3.77 -18.61 5.68
C ILE A 187 2.49 -19.19 5.07
N ARG A 188 1.62 -19.72 5.94
CA ARG A 188 0.30 -20.24 5.56
C ARG A 188 -0.84 -19.27 5.88
N ASP A 189 -0.58 -18.31 6.76
CA ASP A 189 -1.56 -17.33 7.23
C ASP A 189 -1.01 -15.92 7.01
N TYR A 190 -1.34 -15.36 5.85
CA TYR A 190 -0.96 -14.00 5.47
C TYR A 190 -1.62 -12.96 6.35
N GLU A 191 -2.84 -13.20 6.83
CA GLU A 191 -3.57 -12.25 7.68
C GLU A 191 -2.90 -12.09 9.04
N ALA A 192 -2.54 -13.21 9.68
CA ALA A 192 -1.79 -13.17 10.93
C ALA A 192 -0.42 -12.50 10.76
N LEU A 193 0.24 -12.69 9.61
CA LEU A 193 1.50 -12.02 9.32
C LEU A 193 1.33 -10.51 9.13
N ILE A 194 0.35 -10.09 8.31
CA ILE A 194 0.03 -8.67 8.09
C ILE A 194 -0.24 -7.98 9.42
N ASP A 195 -1.04 -8.61 10.29
CA ASP A 195 -1.31 -8.13 11.63
C ASP A 195 -0.04 -7.95 12.47
N ARG A 196 0.86 -8.94 12.48
CA ARG A 196 2.13 -8.83 13.20
C ARG A 196 3.02 -7.73 12.63
N MET A 197 3.17 -7.65 11.31
CA MET A 197 4.04 -6.66 10.66
C MET A 197 3.55 -5.23 10.92
N VAL A 198 2.25 -4.99 10.85
CA VAL A 198 1.70 -3.66 11.14
C VAL A 198 1.81 -3.33 12.63
N ARG A 199 1.60 -4.30 13.54
CA ARG A 199 1.81 -4.07 14.98
C ARG A 199 3.24 -3.68 15.34
N LEU A 200 4.24 -4.11 14.57
CA LEU A 200 5.63 -3.67 14.76
C LEU A 200 5.85 -2.20 14.36
N ILE A 201 4.97 -1.63 13.51
CA ILE A 201 5.00 -0.21 13.12
C ILE A 201 4.22 0.62 14.15
N ILE A 202 2.98 0.20 14.41
CA ILE A 202 2.03 0.87 15.29
C ILE A 202 1.19 -0.20 15.99
N ASP A 203 1.31 -0.28 17.31
CA ASP A 203 0.46 -1.11 18.15
C ASP A 203 -0.53 -0.20 18.88
N PRO A 204 -1.81 -0.12 18.45
CA PRO A 204 -2.80 0.74 19.08
C PRO A 204 -3.07 0.40 20.55
N ALA A 205 -2.76 -0.83 20.99
CA ALA A 205 -3.00 -1.29 22.36
C ALA A 205 -1.80 -1.03 23.30
N ALA A 206 -0.63 -0.69 22.77
CA ALA A 206 0.56 -0.42 23.56
C ALA A 206 0.63 1.06 24.01
N PRO A 207 1.29 1.35 25.13
CA PRO A 207 1.68 2.72 25.44
C PRO A 207 2.53 3.28 24.32
N GLN A 208 2.10 4.39 23.74
CA GLN A 208 2.84 5.04 22.66
C GLN A 208 4.10 5.68 23.24
N LYS A 209 5.24 5.49 22.56
CA LYS A 209 6.55 5.96 23.02
C LYS A 209 7.18 6.87 21.98
N SER A 210 7.92 7.86 22.47
CA SER A 210 8.94 8.52 21.66
C SER A 210 10.06 7.53 21.35
N LEU A 211 10.61 7.60 20.14
CA LEU A 211 11.84 6.87 19.78
C LEU A 211 13.09 7.53 20.37
N ASN A 212 12.97 8.75 20.94
CA ASN A 212 14.08 9.48 21.50
C ASN A 212 14.28 9.13 23.00
N PRO A 213 15.37 8.46 23.38
CA PRO A 213 15.65 8.12 24.78
C PRO A 213 16.02 9.33 25.66
N ALA A 214 16.20 10.52 25.08
CA ALA A 214 16.69 11.71 25.80
C ALA A 214 15.68 12.31 26.82
N THR A 215 14.40 11.94 26.77
CA THR A 215 13.37 12.43 27.71
C THR A 215 13.15 11.54 28.93
N ARG A 216 13.94 10.45 29.08
CA ARG A 216 13.75 9.48 30.20
C ARG A 216 14.37 9.90 31.55
N ASN A 217 14.99 11.08 31.66
CA ASN A 217 15.83 11.41 32.83
C ASN A 217 15.27 12.47 33.80
N ASP A 218 14.02 12.93 33.67
CA ASP A 218 13.47 13.97 34.57
C ASP A 218 12.47 13.48 35.63
N GLU A 219 12.44 12.19 35.97
CA GLU A 219 11.68 11.69 37.11
C GLU A 219 12.57 11.25 38.28
N LYS A 220 12.83 12.24 39.16
CA LYS A 220 12.98 12.18 40.63
C LYS A 220 13.94 11.14 41.23
N GLN A 221 15.07 11.63 41.75
CA GLN A 221 15.57 11.17 43.06
C GLN A 221 14.79 11.89 44.18
N PRO A 222 14.07 11.18 45.08
CA PRO A 222 13.57 11.78 46.30
C PRO A 222 14.73 11.96 47.29
N GLY A 223 14.76 13.13 47.92
CA GLY A 223 15.86 13.60 48.76
C GLY A 223 16.31 12.63 49.85
N GLY A 224 17.61 12.39 49.90
CA GLY A 224 18.30 11.92 51.09
C GLY A 224 18.66 13.10 51.97
N LYS A 225 17.78 13.45 52.93
CA LYS A 225 18.26 14.02 54.18
C LYS A 225 19.10 12.95 54.87
N ASN A 226 20.31 13.26 55.32
CA ASN A 226 20.87 12.66 56.52
C ASN A 226 21.74 13.70 57.23
N ASN A 227 21.22 14.08 58.40
CA ASN A 227 21.88 14.88 59.42
C ASN A 227 22.82 13.96 60.22
N GLU A 228 23.90 14.56 60.74
CA GLU A 228 24.61 14.22 61.99
C GLU A 228 25.25 12.83 62.18
N GLY A 229 26.53 12.86 62.61
CA GLY A 229 26.99 11.90 63.60
C GLY A 229 28.46 11.45 63.53
N ASP A 230 29.32 12.25 64.17
CA ASP A 230 30.30 11.78 65.17
C ASP A 230 31.60 11.02 64.75
N ARG A 231 32.71 11.49 65.36
CA ARG A 231 34.08 10.90 65.53
C ARG A 231 34.99 10.92 64.28
N MET A 232 36.21 11.44 64.33
CA MET A 232 37.20 11.51 65.43
C MET A 232 38.24 12.62 65.11
#